data_AF-A0A9J6CVL9-F1
#
_entry.id   AF-A0A9J6CVL9-F1
#
_cell.length_a   1.000
_cell.length_b   1.000
_cell.length_c   1.000
_cell.angle_alpha   90.00
_cell.angle_beta   90.00
_cell.angle_gamma   90.00
#
_symmetry.space_group_name_H-M   'P 1'
#
loop_
_entity.id
_entity.type
_entity.pdbx_description
1 polymer ?
#
loop_
_entity_poly.entity_id
_entity_poly.type
_entity_poly.pdbx_seq_one_letter_code
_entity_poly.pdbx_strand_id
1 'polypeptide(L)'
;MKNSQRIKLNDLIRKVYKMTLGLSPSTSTEKLLKMGVHNKWEKLTEAHRVNQLERLQMTNTGRARLQVLGNRIDDDMHVSHRIPYNIRNNLHISSIPRNMHPEYDKERRQAKIELLK
;
A
#
# COMPACT_ATOMS: atom_id res chain seq x y z
N MET A 1 -3.64 -15.02 -18.34
CA MET A 1 -5.04 -15.22 -17.86
C MET A 1 -5.98 -15.18 -19.06
N LYS A 2 -6.91 -16.14 -19.21
CA LYS A 2 -7.82 -16.19 -20.36
C LYS A 2 -8.82 -15.03 -20.30
N ASN A 3 -9.28 -14.52 -21.44
CA ASN A 3 -10.26 -13.41 -21.50
C ASN A 3 -11.56 -13.74 -20.75
N SER A 4 -12.02 -15.00 -20.80
CA SER A 4 -13.20 -15.45 -20.05
C SER A 4 -13.06 -15.30 -18.53
N GLN A 5 -11.85 -15.46 -17.99
CA GLN A 5 -11.59 -15.28 -16.56
C GLN A 5 -11.59 -13.79 -16.18
N ARG A 6 -11.06 -12.91 -17.05
CA ARG A 6 -11.10 -11.45 -16.84
C ARG A 6 -12.52 -10.93 -16.77
N ILE A 7 -13.41 -11.42 -17.64
CA ILE A 7 -14.83 -11.06 -17.62
C ILE A 7 -15.46 -11.43 -16.28
N LYS A 8 -15.29 -12.70 -15.85
CA LYS A 8 -15.81 -13.18 -14.56
C LYS A 8 -15.30 -12.34 -13.38
N LEU A 9 -14.02 -11.96 -13.40
CA LEU A 9 -13.41 -11.17 -12.34
C LEU A 9 -13.97 -9.75 -12.32
N ASN A 10 -14.13 -9.11 -13.49
CA ASN A 10 -14.79 -7.82 -13.61
C ASN A 10 -16.24 -7.87 -13.11
N ASP A 11 -16.96 -8.97 -13.33
CA ASP A 11 -18.32 -9.15 -12.79
C ASP A 11 -18.32 -9.19 -11.26
N LEU A 12 -17.37 -9.92 -10.68
CA LEU A 12 -17.20 -10.01 -9.23
C LEU A 12 -16.83 -8.65 -8.63
N ILE A 13 -15.91 -7.92 -9.25
CA ILE A 13 -15.54 -6.56 -8.82
C ILE A 13 -16.78 -5.66 -8.80
N ARG A 14 -17.59 -5.66 -9.88
CA ARG A 14 -18.83 -4.86 -9.90
C ARG A 14 -19.82 -5.26 -8.81
N LYS A 15 -19.96 -6.56 -8.51
CA LYS A 15 -20.81 -7.02 -7.40
C LYS A 15 -20.34 -6.48 -6.06
N VAL A 16 -19.03 -6.54 -5.79
CA VAL A 16 -18.44 -6.01 -4.56
C VAL A 16 -18.72 -4.51 -4.44
N TYR A 17 -18.48 -3.73 -5.51
CA TYR A 17 -18.75 -2.29 -5.49
C TYR A 17 -20.24 -1.96 -5.25
N LYS A 18 -21.17 -2.74 -5.81
CA LYS A 18 -22.60 -2.56 -5.51
C LYS A 18 -22.89 -2.81 -4.03
N MET A 19 -22.36 -3.89 -3.48
CA MET A 19 -22.54 -4.22 -2.05
C MET A 19 -21.96 -3.15 -1.13
N THR A 20 -20.74 -2.68 -1.40
CA THR A 20 -20.09 -1.64 -0.58
C THR A 20 -20.83 -0.30 -0.62
N LEU A 21 -21.50 -0.01 -1.74
CA LEU A 21 -22.28 1.21 -1.92
C LEU A 21 -23.74 1.05 -1.45
N GLY A 22 -24.12 -0.11 -0.90
CA GLY A 22 -25.51 -0.41 -0.50
C GLY A 22 -26.49 -0.48 -1.67
N LEU A 23 -26.00 -0.72 -2.90
CA LEU A 23 -26.83 -0.84 -4.09
C LEU A 23 -27.37 -2.26 -4.24
N SER A 24 -28.59 -2.38 -4.76
CA SER A 24 -29.17 -3.68 -5.11
C SER A 24 -28.24 -4.47 -6.07
N PRO A 25 -28.14 -5.80 -5.94
CA PRO A 25 -27.41 -6.64 -6.91
C PRO A 25 -27.90 -6.45 -8.36
N SER A 26 -29.19 -6.15 -8.53
CA SER A 26 -29.86 -5.93 -9.81
C SER A 26 -29.60 -4.55 -10.41
N THR A 27 -28.94 -3.62 -9.71
CA THR A 27 -28.65 -2.27 -10.23
C THR A 27 -27.92 -2.35 -11.57
N SER A 28 -28.37 -1.57 -12.55
CA SER A 28 -27.80 -1.57 -13.90
C SER A 28 -26.30 -1.33 -13.89
N THR A 29 -25.56 -2.18 -14.61
CA THR A 29 -24.12 -2.01 -14.81
C THR A 29 -23.83 -0.64 -15.42
N GLU A 30 -24.60 -0.19 -16.41
CA GLU A 30 -24.38 1.11 -17.08
C GLU A 30 -24.44 2.27 -16.08
N LYS A 31 -25.40 2.26 -15.16
CA LYS A 31 -25.51 3.28 -14.11
C LYS A 31 -24.31 3.24 -13.15
N LEU A 32 -23.89 2.04 -12.73
CA LEU A 32 -22.66 1.88 -11.92
C LEU A 32 -21.41 2.39 -12.66
N LEU A 33 -21.35 2.18 -13.98
CA LEU A 33 -20.23 2.68 -14.80
C LEU A 33 -20.21 4.21 -14.83
N LYS A 34 -21.38 4.85 -15.02
CA LYS A 34 -21.52 6.32 -15.05
C LYS A 34 -21.12 7.01 -13.75
N MET A 35 -21.21 6.33 -12.61
CA MET A 35 -20.77 6.88 -11.33
C MET A 35 -19.23 7.01 -11.23
N GLY A 36 -18.46 6.28 -12.04
CA GLY A 36 -16.99 6.34 -12.01
C GLY A 36 -16.33 5.71 -10.76
N VAL A 37 -17.09 5.08 -9.87
CA VAL A 37 -16.62 4.61 -8.56
C VAL A 37 -15.95 3.23 -8.60
N HIS A 38 -16.08 2.49 -9.71
CA HIS A 38 -15.55 1.12 -9.81
C HIS A 38 -14.29 1.07 -10.69
N ASN A 39 -13.32 0.26 -10.28
CA ASN A 39 -12.13 -0.02 -11.09
C ASN A 39 -12.30 -1.32 -11.87
N LYS A 40 -11.81 -1.35 -13.12
CA LYS A 40 -11.67 -2.60 -13.90
C LYS A 40 -10.46 -3.37 -13.41
N TRP A 41 -10.49 -4.69 -13.60
CA TRP A 41 -9.38 -5.58 -13.29
C TRP A 41 -8.05 -5.08 -13.86
N GLU A 42 -8.03 -4.65 -15.13
CA GLU A 42 -6.83 -4.17 -15.80
C GLU A 42 -6.22 -2.96 -15.09
N LYS A 43 -7.07 -2.03 -14.61
CA LYS A 43 -6.62 -0.87 -13.84
C LYS A 43 -6.08 -1.28 -12.48
N LEU A 44 -6.75 -2.22 -11.79
CA LEU A 44 -6.29 -2.72 -10.50
C LEU A 44 -4.95 -3.44 -10.61
N THR A 45 -4.74 -4.23 -11.66
CA THR A 45 -3.45 -4.89 -11.90
C THR A 45 -2.35 -3.90 -12.19
N GLU A 46 -2.63 -2.85 -12.97
CA GLU A 46 -1.62 -1.84 -13.26
C GLU A 46 -1.29 -1.02 -12.02
N ALA A 47 -2.30 -0.58 -11.27
CA ALA A 47 -2.08 0.12 -10.00
C ALA A 47 -1.28 -0.75 -9.03
N HIS A 48 -1.60 -2.04 -8.91
CA HIS A 48 -0.82 -2.95 -8.09
C HIS A 48 0.62 -3.11 -8.61
N ARG A 49 0.83 -3.20 -9.93
CA ARG A 49 2.15 -3.28 -10.55
C ARG A 49 2.98 -2.05 -10.21
N VAL A 50 2.43 -0.85 -10.38
CA VAL A 50 3.07 0.43 -10.05
C VAL A 50 3.46 0.45 -8.58
N ASN A 51 2.52 0.16 -7.67
CA ASN A 51 2.81 0.14 -6.23
C ASN A 51 3.93 -0.85 -5.86
N GLN A 52 3.98 -2.01 -6.51
CA GLN A 52 5.05 -2.98 -6.27
C GLN A 52 6.40 -2.51 -6.81
N LEU A 53 6.42 -1.83 -7.97
CA LEU A 53 7.63 -1.24 -8.51
C LEU A 53 8.17 -0.15 -7.58
N GLU A 54 7.32 0.79 -7.17
CA GLU A 54 7.67 1.85 -6.22
C GLU A 54 8.22 1.27 -4.92
N ARG A 55 7.50 0.31 -4.32
CA ARG A 55 7.94 -0.37 -3.09
C ARG A 55 9.30 -1.04 -3.24
N LEU A 56 9.58 -1.67 -4.38
CA LEU A 56 10.87 -2.33 -4.63
C LEU A 56 11.99 -1.29 -4.82
N GLN A 57 11.71 -0.16 -5.46
CA GLN A 57 12.66 0.95 -5.61
C GLN A 57 13.09 1.55 -4.25
N MET A 58 12.23 1.51 -3.23
CA MET A 58 12.54 2.01 -1.88
C MET A 58 13.65 1.24 -1.14
N THR A 59 14.05 0.05 -1.61
CA THR A 59 15.01 -0.80 -0.88
C THR A 59 16.19 -1.20 -1.76
N ASN A 60 17.38 -1.33 -1.17
CA ASN A 60 18.58 -1.75 -1.92
C ASN A 60 18.41 -3.14 -2.56
N THR A 61 17.82 -4.08 -1.82
CA THR A 61 17.55 -5.43 -2.31
C THR A 61 16.48 -5.45 -3.41
N GLY A 62 15.43 -4.64 -3.28
CA GLY A 62 14.41 -4.49 -4.30
C GLY A 62 14.95 -3.87 -5.59
N ARG A 63 15.78 -2.84 -5.48
CA ARG A 63 16.49 -2.24 -6.63
C ARG A 63 17.40 -3.23 -7.33
N ALA A 64 18.26 -3.93 -6.60
CA ALA A 64 19.12 -4.96 -7.19
C ALA A 64 18.30 -6.01 -7.97
N ARG A 65 17.14 -6.44 -7.43
CA ARG A 65 16.24 -7.37 -8.13
C ARG A 65 15.57 -6.75 -9.36
N LEU A 66 15.15 -5.49 -9.29
CA LEU A 66 14.56 -4.78 -10.44
C LEU A 66 15.57 -4.60 -11.59
N GLN A 67 16.85 -4.38 -11.28
CA GLN A 67 17.94 -4.24 -12.24
C GLN A 67 18.19 -5.57 -12.97
N VAL A 68 18.20 -6.69 -12.24
CA VAL A 68 18.27 -8.05 -12.82
C VAL A 68 17.11 -8.31 -13.78
N LEU A 69 15.92 -7.79 -13.47
CA LEU A 69 14.73 -7.90 -14.32
C LEU A 69 14.71 -6.89 -15.50
N GLY A 70 15.77 -6.09 -15.67
CA GLY A 70 15.90 -5.13 -16.77
C GLY A 70 15.04 -3.87 -16.63
N ASN A 71 14.54 -3.56 -15.42
CA ASN A 71 13.80 -2.32 -15.18
C ASN A 71 14.78 -1.17 -15.00
N ARG A 72 14.47 0.00 -15.58
CA ARG A 72 15.19 1.24 -15.29
C ARG A 72 14.86 1.68 -13.86
N ILE A 73 15.90 1.96 -13.09
CA ILE A 73 15.80 2.45 -11.72
C ILE A 73 16.51 3.79 -11.72
N ASP A 74 15.79 4.84 -11.33
CA ASP A 74 16.39 6.15 -11.12
C ASP A 74 17.07 6.11 -9.74
N ASP A 75 18.40 5.99 -9.73
CA ASP A 75 19.17 5.88 -8.48
C ASP A 75 19.18 7.17 -7.64
N ASP A 76 18.79 8.30 -8.25
CA ASP A 76 18.81 9.63 -7.62
C ASP A 76 17.76 9.82 -6.53
N MET A 77 16.68 9.02 -6.52
CA MET A 77 15.51 9.32 -5.68
C MET A 77 15.74 9.09 -4.17
N HIS A 78 16.78 8.34 -3.78
CA HIS A 78 17.00 7.92 -2.39
C HIS A 78 18.46 7.92 -1.94
N VAL A 79 19.27 8.88 -2.39
CA VAL A 79 20.54 9.15 -1.73
C VAL A 79 20.22 9.63 -0.31
N SER A 80 20.52 8.81 0.69
CA SER A 80 20.30 9.17 2.09
C SER A 80 21.29 10.28 2.46
N HIS A 81 20.79 11.47 2.66
CA HIS A 81 21.60 12.60 3.10
C HIS A 81 21.67 12.60 4.63
N ARG A 82 22.88 12.78 5.17
CA ARG A 82 23.05 12.91 6.61
C ARG A 82 22.41 14.22 7.06
N ILE A 83 21.43 14.14 7.97
CA ILE A 83 20.84 15.32 8.59
C ILE A 83 21.95 16.09 9.33
N PRO A 84 22.13 17.41 9.08
CA PRO A 84 23.06 18.25 9.80
C PRO A 84 22.89 18.14 11.32
N TYR A 85 24.01 18.18 12.06
CA TYR A 85 24.02 17.91 13.50
C TYR A 85 23.09 18.84 14.30
N ASN A 86 23.07 20.13 13.95
CA ASN A 86 22.23 21.15 14.57
C ASN A 86 20.73 20.83 14.45
N ILE A 87 20.30 20.22 13.35
CA ILE A 87 18.90 19.80 13.15
C ILE A 87 18.65 18.49 13.92
N ARG A 88 19.57 17.52 13.79
CA ARG A 88 19.44 16.20 14.43
C ARG A 88 19.36 16.29 15.95
N ASN A 89 20.12 17.19 16.58
CA ASN A 89 20.13 17.36 18.03
C ASN A 89 18.82 17.95 18.59
N ASN A 90 18.04 18.62 17.72
CA ASN A 90 16.75 19.20 18.09
C ASN A 90 15.57 18.23 17.85
N LEU A 91 15.81 17.07 17.20
CA LEU A 91 14.80 16.05 16.96
C LEU A 91 14.78 15.03 18.09
N HIS A 92 13.84 15.17 19.03
CA HIS A 92 13.59 14.14 20.04
C HIS A 92 12.55 13.13 19.51
N ILE A 93 13.03 12.01 18.97
CA ILE A 93 12.17 10.91 18.50
C ILE A 93 12.25 9.79 19.54
N SER A 94 11.22 9.66 20.37
CA SER A 94 11.11 8.56 21.32
C SER A 94 11.13 7.23 20.57
N SER A 95 11.92 6.27 21.04
CA SER A 95 11.95 4.95 20.44
C SER A 95 10.61 4.26 20.63
N ILE A 96 10.08 3.66 19.56
CA ILE A 96 8.89 2.79 19.69
C ILE A 96 9.34 1.53 20.45
N PRO A 97 8.70 1.19 21.59
CA PRO A 97 9.06 0.00 22.35
C PRO A 97 8.95 -1.27 21.49
N ARG A 98 10.05 -1.99 21.34
CA ARG A 98 10.13 -3.30 20.67
C ARG A 98 10.33 -4.39 21.74
N ASN A 99 9.71 -5.56 21.55
CA ASN A 99 9.82 -6.73 22.44
C ASN A 99 9.35 -6.50 23.89
N MET A 100 8.16 -5.95 24.10
CA MET A 100 7.57 -5.80 25.44
C MET A 100 7.01 -7.13 25.96
N HIS A 101 7.49 -7.59 27.11
CA HIS A 101 6.95 -8.77 27.77
C HIS A 101 5.53 -8.50 28.28
N PRO A 102 4.55 -9.37 28.00
CA PRO A 102 3.14 -9.12 28.31
C PRO A 102 2.87 -8.89 29.80
N GLU A 103 3.65 -9.52 30.68
CA GLU A 103 3.45 -9.42 32.13
C GLU A 103 4.33 -8.37 32.82
N TYR A 104 5.55 -8.14 32.32
CA TYR A 104 6.56 -7.30 33.01
C TYR A 104 6.64 -5.88 32.44
N ASP A 105 6.18 -5.64 31.21
CA ASP A 105 6.23 -4.33 30.53
C ASP A 105 4.82 -3.72 30.35
N LYS A 106 3.93 -3.89 31.33
CA LYS A 106 2.53 -3.42 31.24
C LYS A 106 2.41 -1.92 30.97
N GLU A 107 3.20 -1.10 31.67
CA GLU A 107 3.19 0.36 31.53
C GLU A 107 3.69 0.80 30.14
N ARG A 108 4.78 0.20 29.65
CA ARG A 108 5.30 0.47 28.31
C ARG A 108 4.30 0.06 27.23
N ARG A 109 3.54 -1.03 27.45
CA ARG A 109 2.49 -1.49 26.54
C ARG A 109 1.30 -0.53 26.53
N GLN A 110 0.93 0.04 27.66
CA GLN A 110 -0.10 1.08 27.75
C GLN A 110 0.33 2.35 27.01
N ALA A 111 1.55 2.84 27.22
CA ALA A 111 2.09 4.00 26.50
C ALA A 111 2.09 3.80 24.96
N LYS A 112 2.35 2.56 24.49
CA LYS A 112 2.24 2.22 23.07
C LYS A 112 0.80 2.27 22.54
N ILE A 113 -0.18 1.81 23.32
CA ILE A 113 -1.59 1.87 22.93
C ILE A 113 -2.05 3.32 22.80
N GLU A 114 -1.62 4.18 23.72
CA GLU A 114 -1.94 5.61 23.69
C GLU A 114 -1.30 6.32 22.49
N LEU A 115 -0.07 5.97 22.11
CA LEU A 115 0.60 6.53 20.93
C LEU A 115 -0.06 6.13 19.59
N LEU A 116 -0.80 5.02 19.56
CA LEU A 116 -1.46 4.50 18.34
C LEU A 116 -2.92 4.94 18.19
N LYS A 117 -3.46 5.67 19.16
CA LYS A 117 -4.78 6.31 19.09
C LYS A 117 -4.66 7.69 18.47
#